data_AF-F6BD69-F1
#
_entry.id   AF-F6BD69-F1
#
_cell.length_a   1.000
_cell.length_b   1.000
_cell.length_c   1.000
_cell.angle_alpha   90.00
_cell.angle_beta   90.00
_cell.angle_gamma   90.00
#
_symmetry.space_group_name_H-M   'P 1'
#
loop_
_entity.id
_entity.type
_entity.pdbx_description
1 polymer ?
#
loop_
_entity_poly.entity_id
_entity_poly.type
_entity_poly.pdbx_seq_one_letter_code
_entity_poly.pdbx_strand_id
1 'polypeptide(L)'
;MGLLDKILAVLVAILVVEMIIYTGIQTELYTNTKLRNLSLLDDLNHINTSNSIFINELNKTFNKTYPKMDEFPKNYYEVADKMYPDVKVRNIRTLYAILKNIKLPTYKEEYYDCSEASAQLEWILEGYGFKAYIAESPNPPPGEASLSNAGHMWVIVELDNGDLVAIESTYLTKNHYHPPGIIMGNNRKYLEYSYLYQMYLDYLNKYSNGNYILPKNLDDFIRHYLNPPIDDNYLNALSSYYYNPSKLCDTPEEYVLGEKHGNVIYYVPISQFDWWNHPENKHIKELFENN
;
A
#
# COMPACT_ATOMS: atom_id res chain seq x y z
N MET A 1 47.56 -28.92 39.83
CA MET A 1 46.91 -28.66 38.53
C MET A 1 47.71 -29.37 37.45
N GLY A 2 47.14 -30.41 36.86
CA GLY A 2 47.76 -31.15 35.76
C GLY A 2 47.80 -30.32 34.48
N LEU A 3 48.58 -30.78 33.49
CA LEU A 3 48.64 -30.15 32.16
C LEU A 3 47.25 -30.00 31.53
N LEU A 4 46.37 -30.98 31.76
CA LEU A 4 44.98 -31.00 31.26
C LEU A 4 44.13 -29.85 31.85
N ASP A 5 44.27 -29.58 33.16
CA ASP A 5 43.53 -28.52 33.84
C ASP A 5 43.92 -27.12 33.32
N LYS A 6 45.20 -26.96 32.96
CA LYS A 6 45.72 -25.70 32.39
C LYS A 6 45.19 -25.48 30.97
N ILE A 7 45.12 -26.54 30.16
CA ILE A 7 44.54 -26.47 28.81
C ILE A 7 43.05 -26.13 28.88
N LEU A 8 42.30 -26.76 29.78
CA LEU A 8 40.88 -26.49 29.97
C LEU A 8 40.63 -25.04 30.42
N ALA A 9 41.44 -24.52 31.35
CA ALA A 9 41.33 -23.14 31.81
C ALA A 9 41.58 -22.12 30.67
N VAL A 10 42.51 -22.40 29.77
CA VAL A 10 42.79 -21.54 28.59
C VAL A 10 41.62 -21.57 27.62
N LEU A 11 41.03 -22.75 27.34
CA LEU A 11 39.88 -22.86 26.44
C LEU A 11 38.65 -22.12 26.97
N VAL A 12 38.37 -22.23 28.28
CA VAL A 12 37.27 -21.50 28.91
C VAL A 12 37.51 -19.98 28.83
N ALA A 13 38.74 -19.52 29.04
CA ALA A 13 39.07 -18.11 28.93
C ALA A 13 38.84 -17.56 27.50
N ILE A 14 39.21 -18.33 26.47
CA ILE A 14 38.96 -17.96 25.06
C ILE A 14 37.46 -17.84 24.79
N LEU A 15 36.67 -18.82 25.22
CA LEU A 15 35.21 -18.84 25.05
C LEU A 15 34.51 -17.66 25.74
N VAL A 16 34.98 -17.27 26.93
CA VAL A 16 34.48 -16.09 27.65
C VAL A 16 34.82 -14.80 26.91
N VAL A 17 36.02 -14.69 26.36
CA VAL A 17 36.43 -13.52 25.55
C VAL A 17 35.60 -13.42 24.27
N GLU A 18 35.35 -14.53 23.57
CA GLU A 18 34.49 -14.56 22.38
C GLU A 18 33.04 -14.14 22.69
N MET A 19 32.47 -14.59 23.82
CA MET A 19 31.14 -14.16 24.25
C MET A 19 31.08 -12.66 24.60
N ILE A 20 32.12 -12.11 25.23
CA ILE A 20 32.20 -10.68 25.55
C ILE A 20 32.28 -9.84 24.27
N ILE A 21 33.07 -10.27 23.29
CA ILE A 21 33.17 -9.61 21.99
C ILE A 21 31.83 -9.68 21.25
N TYR A 22 31.20 -10.85 21.20
CA TYR A 22 29.91 -11.04 20.53
C TYR A 22 28.81 -10.17 21.13
N THR A 23 28.69 -10.16 22.47
CA THR A 23 27.70 -9.33 23.18
C THR A 23 27.97 -7.83 23.04
N GLY A 24 29.25 -7.42 23.03
CA GLY A 24 29.65 -6.03 22.75
C GLY A 24 29.21 -5.58 21.36
N ILE A 25 29.48 -6.38 20.32
CA ILE A 25 29.09 -6.08 18.93
C ILE A 25 27.57 -5.99 18.78
N GLN A 26 26.81 -6.90 19.39
CA GLN A 26 25.34 -6.87 19.34
C GLN A 26 24.76 -5.63 20.03
N THR A 27 25.35 -5.24 21.17
CA THR A 27 24.93 -4.03 21.90
C THR A 27 25.24 -2.78 21.10
N GLU A 28 26.42 -2.69 20.48
CA GLU A 28 26.81 -1.56 19.63
C GLU A 28 25.93 -1.43 18.38
N LEU A 29 25.60 -2.55 17.72
CA LEU A 29 24.66 -2.58 16.59
C LEU A 29 23.26 -2.11 16.98
N TYR A 30 22.73 -2.58 18.12
CA TYR A 30 21.43 -2.17 18.62
C TYR A 30 21.39 -0.67 18.96
N THR A 31 22.46 -0.17 19.59
CA THR A 31 22.55 1.24 19.99
C THR A 31 22.69 2.16 18.78
N ASN A 32 23.50 1.78 17.79
CA ASN A 32 23.65 2.51 16.52
C ASN A 32 22.35 2.54 15.72
N THR A 33 21.60 1.44 15.69
CA THR A 33 20.29 1.39 15.02
C THR A 33 19.28 2.31 15.71
N LYS A 34 19.25 2.31 17.05
CA LYS A 34 18.37 3.18 17.84
C LYS A 34 18.73 4.67 17.69
N LEU A 35 20.02 5.02 17.66
CA LEU A 35 20.50 6.39 17.46
C LEU A 35 20.22 6.90 16.04
N ARG A 36 20.37 6.05 15.02
CA ARG A 36 20.03 6.38 13.63
C ARG A 36 18.54 6.63 13.45
N ASN A 37 17.69 5.87 14.14
CA ASN A 37 16.24 6.09 14.15
C ASN A 37 15.84 7.40 14.86
N LEU A 38 16.62 7.85 15.84
CA LEU A 38 16.41 9.14 16.51
C LEU A 38 16.86 10.32 15.64
N SER A 39 17.98 10.21 14.90
CA SER A 39 18.39 11.28 13.97
C SER A 39 17.44 11.42 12.79
N LEU A 40 16.87 10.31 12.30
CA LEU A 40 15.80 10.31 11.29
C LEU A 40 14.55 11.06 11.75
N LEU A 41 14.25 11.04 13.06
CA LEU A 41 13.13 11.79 13.64
C LEU A 41 13.40 13.31 13.64
N ASP A 42 14.65 13.72 13.78
CA ASP A 42 15.08 15.13 13.71
C ASP A 42 15.14 15.64 12.27
N ASP A 43 15.56 14.80 11.31
CA ASP A 43 15.58 15.14 9.88
C ASP A 43 14.16 15.34 9.30
N LEU A 44 13.17 14.61 9.81
CA LEU A 44 11.75 14.75 9.46
C LEU A 44 11.14 16.09 9.93
N ASN A 45 11.72 16.75 10.93
CA ASN A 45 11.26 18.06 11.40
C ASN A 45 11.81 19.24 10.57
N HIS A 46 12.70 18.99 9.60
CA HIS A 46 13.39 20.04 8.84
C HIS A 46 13.08 20.12 7.34
N ILE A 47 12.24 19.26 6.77
CA ILE A 47 11.85 19.36 5.35
C ILE A 47 10.59 20.23 5.23
N ASN A 48 10.79 21.52 5.43
CA ASN A 48 9.93 22.57 4.88
C ASN A 48 10.75 23.30 3.82
N THR A 49 10.10 23.63 2.69
CA THR A 49 10.58 24.46 1.57
C THR A 49 11.40 23.80 0.44
N SER A 50 10.67 23.22 -0.54
CA SER A 50 10.92 23.48 -1.97
C SER A 50 9.70 23.11 -2.82
N ASN A 51 8.79 24.08 -2.90
CA ASN A 51 7.66 24.18 -3.83
C ASN A 51 8.08 24.07 -5.31
N SER A 52 7.15 23.68 -6.20
CA SER A 52 6.26 24.66 -6.85
C SER A 52 5.70 24.25 -8.21
N ILE A 53 6.13 23.12 -8.80
CA ILE A 53 5.71 22.80 -10.19
C ILE A 53 4.41 21.98 -10.25
N PHE A 54 4.09 21.17 -9.24
CA PHE A 54 2.89 20.32 -9.24
C PHE A 54 1.62 20.94 -8.62
N ILE A 55 1.74 22.05 -7.88
CA ILE A 55 0.59 22.66 -7.18
C ILE A 55 -0.28 23.53 -8.13
N ASN A 56 0.24 23.96 -9.29
CA ASN A 56 -0.54 24.82 -10.19
C ASN A 56 -1.58 24.08 -11.05
N GLU A 57 -1.52 22.75 -11.18
CA GLU A 57 -2.59 21.99 -11.86
C GLU A 57 -3.74 21.59 -10.91
N LEU A 58 -3.51 21.60 -9.59
CA LEU A 58 -4.50 21.25 -8.57
C LEU A 58 -5.50 22.37 -8.24
N ASN A 59 -5.28 23.60 -8.74
CA ASN A 59 -6.19 24.73 -8.52
C ASN A 59 -7.28 24.89 -9.60
N LYS A 60 -7.48 23.91 -10.48
CA LYS A 60 -8.74 23.81 -11.20
C LYS A 60 -9.75 23.17 -10.25
N THR A 61 -10.73 23.97 -9.83
CA THR A 61 -11.97 23.50 -9.22
C THR A 61 -12.62 22.50 -10.19
N PHE A 62 -12.33 21.21 -10.03
CA PHE A 62 -12.84 20.19 -10.92
C PHE A 62 -14.25 19.82 -10.46
N ASN A 63 -15.24 20.48 -11.07
CA ASN A 63 -16.54 19.85 -11.28
C ASN A 63 -16.29 18.57 -12.08
N LYS A 64 -16.34 17.44 -11.38
CA LYS A 64 -16.20 16.10 -11.93
C LYS A 64 -17.31 15.86 -12.95
N THR A 65 -16.95 15.54 -14.19
CA THR A 65 -17.88 15.02 -15.20
C THR A 65 -17.31 13.71 -15.72
N TYR A 66 -18.04 12.62 -15.50
CA TYR A 66 -17.68 11.27 -15.93
C TYR A 66 -18.66 10.76 -17.00
N PRO A 67 -18.20 9.88 -17.91
CA PRO A 67 -19.07 9.23 -18.89
C PRO A 67 -20.08 8.28 -18.22
N LYS A 68 -21.28 8.17 -18.82
CA LYS A 68 -22.34 7.24 -18.42
C LYS A 68 -21.90 5.78 -18.60
N MET A 69 -22.10 4.93 -17.61
CA MET A 69 -22.02 3.46 -17.75
C MET A 69 -23.13 2.77 -16.91
N ASP A 70 -23.73 1.73 -17.47
CA ASP A 70 -25.05 1.20 -17.11
C ASP A 70 -25.05 -0.03 -16.14
N GLU A 71 -23.92 -0.44 -15.54
CA GLU A 71 -23.79 -1.85 -15.05
C GLU A 71 -23.26 -2.09 -13.63
N PHE A 72 -23.21 -1.12 -12.71
CA PHE A 72 -22.90 -1.45 -11.31
C PHE A 72 -24.11 -2.04 -10.58
N PRO A 73 -23.93 -3.09 -9.76
CA PRO A 73 -24.98 -3.54 -8.85
C PRO A 73 -25.44 -2.39 -7.96
N LYS A 74 -26.75 -2.26 -7.78
CA LYS A 74 -27.33 -1.29 -6.84
C LYS A 74 -26.67 -1.47 -5.45
N ASN A 75 -26.26 -0.37 -4.82
CA ASN A 75 -25.65 -0.30 -3.48
C ASN A 75 -24.23 -0.89 -3.37
N TYR A 76 -23.42 -0.82 -4.43
CA TYR A 76 -22.10 -1.44 -4.49
C TYR A 76 -21.16 -1.01 -3.34
N TYR A 77 -21.09 0.26 -2.96
CA TYR A 77 -20.23 0.71 -1.85
C TYR A 77 -20.93 0.68 -0.49
N GLU A 78 -22.26 0.80 -0.43
CA GLU A 78 -23.00 0.58 0.83
C GLU A 78 -22.70 -0.81 1.43
N VAL A 79 -22.46 -1.83 0.59
CA VAL A 79 -22.04 -3.16 1.06
C VAL A 79 -20.62 -3.15 1.60
N ALA A 80 -19.71 -2.39 0.98
CA ALA A 80 -18.33 -2.23 1.47
C ALA A 80 -18.32 -1.58 2.85
N ASP A 81 -19.06 -0.48 3.02
CA ASP A 81 -19.17 0.29 4.27
C ASP A 81 -19.73 -0.55 5.44
N LYS A 82 -20.62 -1.49 5.13
CA LYS A 82 -21.18 -2.41 6.13
C LYS A 82 -20.23 -3.55 6.47
N MET A 83 -19.35 -3.93 5.54
CA MET A 83 -18.45 -5.09 5.69
C MET A 83 -17.13 -4.70 6.36
N TYR A 84 -16.64 -3.49 6.11
CA TYR A 84 -15.35 -3.03 6.61
C TYR A 84 -15.52 -1.84 7.56
N PRO A 85 -14.76 -1.78 8.67
CA PRO A 85 -14.87 -0.67 9.59
C PRO A 85 -14.20 0.58 8.99
N ASP A 86 -14.94 1.69 8.94
CA ASP A 86 -14.37 2.99 8.59
C ASP A 86 -13.24 3.36 9.56
N VAL A 87 -12.03 3.57 9.01
CA VAL A 87 -10.88 3.96 9.82
C VAL A 87 -10.88 5.45 10.09
N LYS A 88 -10.60 5.80 11.34
CA LYS A 88 -10.55 7.22 11.76
C LYS A 88 -9.30 7.97 11.27
N VAL A 89 -8.25 7.25 10.90
CA VAL A 89 -6.96 7.83 10.49
C VAL A 89 -6.42 7.05 9.29
N ARG A 90 -6.37 7.70 8.13
CA ARG A 90 -5.98 7.12 6.83
C ARG A 90 -4.54 7.47 6.52
N ASN A 91 -3.63 7.00 7.36
CA ASN A 91 -2.19 7.15 7.17
C ASN A 91 -1.53 5.85 6.70
N ILE A 92 -0.24 5.92 6.34
CA ILE A 92 0.51 4.77 5.82
C ILE A 92 0.54 3.59 6.79
N ARG A 93 0.56 3.82 8.11
CA ARG A 93 0.59 2.76 9.12
C ARG A 93 -0.74 2.01 9.18
N THR A 94 -1.86 2.73 9.11
CA THR A 94 -3.20 2.11 9.05
C THR A 94 -3.34 1.31 7.76
N LEU A 95 -2.98 1.91 6.62
CA LEU A 95 -3.02 1.25 5.31
C LEU A 95 -2.18 -0.04 5.31
N TYR A 96 -0.93 0.03 5.78
CA TYR A 96 -0.05 -1.13 5.95
C TYR A 96 -0.69 -2.23 6.79
N ALA A 97 -1.27 -1.88 7.94
CA ALA A 97 -1.88 -2.87 8.84
C ALA A 97 -3.09 -3.58 8.19
N ILE A 98 -3.90 -2.86 7.42
CA ILE A 98 -5.02 -3.44 6.67
C ILE A 98 -4.50 -4.38 5.58
N LEU A 99 -3.59 -3.90 4.73
CA LEU A 99 -3.05 -4.67 3.61
C LEU A 99 -2.35 -5.95 4.04
N LYS A 100 -1.70 -5.96 5.22
CA LYS A 100 -1.11 -7.17 5.81
C LYS A 100 -2.11 -8.29 6.11
N ASN A 101 -3.40 -7.96 6.24
CA ASN A 101 -4.46 -8.91 6.58
C ASN A 101 -5.41 -9.22 5.41
N ILE A 102 -5.31 -8.49 4.30
CA ILE A 102 -6.07 -8.78 3.09
C ILE A 102 -5.48 -10.01 2.41
N LYS A 103 -6.36 -10.89 1.93
CA LYS A 103 -6.01 -12.04 1.10
C LYS A 103 -7.06 -12.23 0.02
N LEU A 104 -6.70 -11.89 -1.20
CA LEU A 104 -7.55 -12.00 -2.37
C LEU A 104 -7.59 -13.45 -2.90
N PRO A 105 -8.59 -13.79 -3.74
CA PRO A 105 -8.62 -15.04 -4.51
C PRO A 105 -7.31 -15.38 -5.22
N THR A 106 -7.21 -16.62 -5.69
CA THR A 106 -6.07 -17.07 -6.50
C THR A 106 -6.04 -16.30 -7.81
N TYR A 107 -4.90 -15.68 -8.14
CA TYR A 107 -4.65 -15.09 -9.45
C TYR A 107 -4.77 -16.15 -10.53
N LYS A 108 -5.61 -15.89 -11.52
CA LYS A 108 -5.78 -16.73 -12.71
C LYS A 108 -6.01 -15.83 -13.91
N GLU A 109 -5.08 -15.88 -14.86
CA GLU A 109 -5.18 -15.18 -16.13
C GLU A 109 -6.55 -15.46 -16.79
N GLU A 110 -7.17 -14.42 -17.36
CA GLU A 110 -8.51 -14.46 -17.99
C GLU A 110 -9.69 -14.77 -17.05
N TYR A 111 -9.50 -14.76 -15.72
CA TYR A 111 -10.58 -15.06 -14.76
C TYR A 111 -10.56 -14.19 -13.50
N TYR A 112 -9.39 -14.03 -12.90
CA TYR A 112 -9.15 -13.18 -11.75
C TYR A 112 -7.71 -12.68 -11.86
N ASP A 113 -7.52 -11.70 -12.72
CA ASP A 113 -6.22 -11.14 -13.08
C ASP A 113 -5.96 -9.80 -12.36
N CYS A 114 -5.02 -9.01 -12.87
CA CYS A 114 -4.66 -7.72 -12.29
C CYS A 114 -5.85 -6.74 -12.20
N SER A 115 -6.81 -6.83 -13.13
CA SER A 115 -7.98 -5.98 -13.19
C SER A 115 -8.99 -6.35 -12.10
N GLU A 116 -9.37 -7.63 -11.97
CA GLU A 116 -10.28 -8.07 -10.90
C GLU A 116 -9.66 -7.93 -9.51
N ALA A 117 -8.36 -8.22 -9.37
CA ALA A 117 -7.66 -8.06 -8.11
C ALA A 117 -7.63 -6.59 -7.67
N SER A 118 -7.39 -5.67 -8.61
CA SER A 118 -7.36 -4.23 -8.32
C SER A 118 -8.75 -3.67 -8.03
N ALA A 119 -9.77 -4.06 -8.80
CA ALA A 119 -11.14 -3.67 -8.52
C ALA A 119 -11.61 -4.16 -7.14
N GLN A 120 -11.31 -5.41 -6.78
CA GLN A 120 -11.68 -5.91 -5.46
C GLN A 120 -10.90 -5.23 -4.32
N LEU A 121 -9.60 -4.97 -4.51
CA LEU A 121 -8.79 -4.29 -3.49
C LEU A 121 -9.26 -2.85 -3.28
N GLU A 122 -9.52 -2.14 -4.36
CA GLU A 122 -10.07 -0.79 -4.34
C GLU A 122 -11.38 -0.75 -3.54
N TRP A 123 -12.32 -1.64 -3.85
CA TRP A 123 -13.61 -1.75 -3.15
C TRP A 123 -13.45 -2.01 -1.65
N ILE A 124 -12.49 -2.87 -1.27
CA ILE A 124 -12.17 -3.14 0.14
C ILE A 124 -11.64 -1.86 0.81
N LEU A 125 -10.73 -1.14 0.16
CA LEU A 125 -10.07 0.03 0.75
C LEU A 125 -11.01 1.24 0.87
N GLU A 126 -11.89 1.47 -0.12
CA GLU A 126 -12.98 2.45 0.01
C GLU A 126 -13.94 2.06 1.16
N GLY A 127 -14.22 0.77 1.36
CA GLY A 127 -14.99 0.32 2.53
C GLY A 127 -14.31 0.56 3.89
N TYR A 128 -12.97 0.59 3.94
CA TYR A 128 -12.23 1.07 5.11
C TYR A 128 -12.20 2.60 5.20
N GLY A 129 -12.81 3.31 4.26
CA GLY A 129 -12.88 4.76 4.17
C GLY A 129 -11.71 5.42 3.44
N PHE A 130 -10.75 4.67 2.87
CA PHE A 130 -9.67 5.26 2.09
C PHE A 130 -10.18 5.71 0.73
N LYS A 131 -9.70 6.86 0.24
CA LYS A 131 -9.87 7.18 -1.17
C LYS A 131 -8.89 6.37 -2.00
N ALA A 132 -9.42 5.51 -2.86
CA ALA A 132 -8.65 4.64 -3.74
C ALA A 132 -8.97 4.91 -5.21
N TYR A 133 -8.01 4.55 -6.06
CA TYR A 133 -8.06 4.75 -7.50
C TYR A 133 -7.57 3.49 -8.20
N ILE A 134 -8.22 3.15 -9.31
CA ILE A 134 -7.71 2.13 -10.22
C ILE A 134 -6.72 2.81 -11.16
N ALA A 135 -5.47 2.37 -11.10
CA ALA A 135 -4.39 2.83 -11.96
C ALA A 135 -4.16 1.80 -13.08
N GLU A 136 -3.89 2.27 -14.30
CA GLU A 136 -3.69 1.41 -15.46
C GLU A 136 -2.48 1.84 -16.32
N SER A 137 -1.85 0.87 -16.96
CA SER A 137 -0.86 1.06 -18.00
C SER A 137 -1.07 0.05 -19.13
N PRO A 138 -0.96 0.44 -20.41
CA PRO A 138 -1.02 -0.49 -21.54
C PRO A 138 0.25 -1.35 -21.66
N ASN A 139 1.30 -1.01 -20.91
CA ASN A 139 2.57 -1.72 -20.86
C ASN A 139 2.72 -2.46 -19.53
N PRO A 140 3.39 -3.63 -19.51
CA PRO A 140 3.68 -4.35 -18.28
C PRO A 140 4.70 -3.60 -17.40
N PRO A 141 4.82 -3.94 -16.11
CA PRO A 141 5.82 -3.35 -15.23
C PRO A 141 7.26 -3.67 -15.68
N PRO A 142 8.26 -2.87 -15.25
CA PRO A 142 9.66 -3.13 -15.55
C PRO A 142 10.10 -4.55 -15.15
N GLY A 143 10.89 -5.20 -16.01
CA GLY A 143 11.35 -6.57 -15.82
C GLY A 143 10.47 -7.65 -16.45
N GLU A 144 9.25 -7.30 -16.89
CA GLU A 144 8.30 -8.22 -17.53
C GLU A 144 8.23 -8.03 -19.06
N ALA A 145 9.38 -7.74 -19.66
CA ALA A 145 9.50 -7.32 -21.07
C ALA A 145 9.02 -8.37 -22.10
N SER A 146 8.84 -9.63 -21.71
CA SER A 146 8.30 -10.69 -22.57
C SER A 146 6.79 -10.57 -22.83
N LEU A 147 6.09 -9.68 -22.12
CA LEU A 147 4.64 -9.49 -22.19
C LEU A 147 4.27 -8.22 -22.96
N SER A 148 4.88 -7.97 -24.13
CA SER A 148 4.53 -6.82 -24.95
C SER A 148 3.03 -6.79 -25.26
N ASN A 149 2.34 -5.70 -24.88
CA ASN A 149 0.88 -5.49 -24.92
C ASN A 149 0.05 -6.18 -23.83
N ALA A 150 0.65 -6.71 -22.76
CA ALA A 150 -0.09 -7.02 -21.55
C ALA A 150 -0.30 -5.74 -20.75
N GLY A 151 -1.52 -5.20 -20.79
CA GLY A 151 -1.90 -4.12 -19.90
C GLY A 151 -1.79 -4.57 -18.44
N HIS A 152 -1.62 -3.61 -17.53
CA HIS A 152 -1.51 -3.85 -16.11
C HIS A 152 -2.38 -2.88 -15.33
N MET A 153 -2.99 -3.37 -14.25
CA MET A 153 -3.82 -2.58 -13.35
C MET A 153 -3.38 -2.78 -11.91
N TRP A 154 -3.39 -1.69 -11.15
CA TRP A 154 -3.04 -1.66 -9.72
C TRP A 154 -3.88 -0.60 -9.00
N VAL A 155 -3.67 -0.45 -7.69
CA VAL A 155 -4.40 0.54 -6.88
C VAL A 155 -3.46 1.65 -6.41
N ILE A 156 -3.94 2.89 -6.47
CA ILE A 156 -3.31 4.03 -5.76
C ILE A 156 -4.27 4.50 -4.67
N VAL A 157 -3.75 4.77 -3.48
CA VAL A 157 -4.52 5.27 -2.33
C VAL A 157 -4.05 6.66 -1.95
N GLU A 158 -4.99 7.57 -1.71
CA GLU A 158 -4.71 8.87 -1.09
C GLU A 158 -4.81 8.77 0.43
N LEU A 159 -3.76 9.24 1.11
CA LEU A 159 -3.70 9.35 2.56
C LEU A 159 -4.23 10.72 3.02
N ASP A 160 -4.58 10.85 4.31
CA ASP A 160 -5.07 12.12 4.89
C ASP A 160 -4.10 13.31 4.72
N ASN A 161 -2.80 13.04 4.54
CA ASN A 161 -1.78 14.07 4.32
C ASN A 161 -1.64 14.46 2.82
N GLY A 162 -2.51 13.94 1.95
CA GLY A 162 -2.49 14.15 0.50
C GLY A 162 -1.45 13.31 -0.25
N ASP A 163 -0.73 12.42 0.44
CA ASP A 163 0.21 11.53 -0.23
C ASP A 163 -0.51 10.40 -0.96
N LEU A 164 -0.04 10.11 -2.17
CA LEU A 164 -0.45 8.94 -2.93
C LEU A 164 0.47 7.75 -2.60
N VAL A 165 -0.10 6.56 -2.49
CA VAL A 165 0.59 5.29 -2.23
C VAL A 165 0.17 4.27 -3.27
N ALA A 166 1.10 3.77 -4.07
CA ALA A 166 0.82 2.71 -5.02
C ALA A 166 0.89 1.32 -4.36
N ILE A 167 -0.05 0.46 -4.73
CA ILE A 167 -0.21 -0.90 -4.19
C ILE A 167 -0.37 -1.87 -5.35
N GLU A 168 0.52 -2.84 -5.43
CA GLU A 168 0.39 -3.98 -6.34
C GLU A 168 -0.63 -4.98 -5.80
N SER A 169 -1.84 -4.92 -6.34
CA SER A 169 -2.98 -5.73 -5.91
C SER A 169 -2.73 -7.23 -6.08
N THR A 170 -2.01 -7.62 -7.13
CA THR A 170 -1.73 -9.04 -7.41
C THR A 170 -0.86 -9.67 -6.31
N TYR A 171 -0.06 -8.87 -5.60
CA TYR A 171 0.71 -9.31 -4.44
C TYR A 171 -0.15 -9.67 -3.22
N LEU A 172 -1.46 -9.43 -3.28
CA LEU A 172 -2.40 -9.85 -2.24
C LEU A 172 -3.20 -11.11 -2.62
N THR A 173 -2.96 -11.68 -3.81
CA THR A 173 -3.61 -12.92 -4.27
C THR A 173 -3.00 -14.16 -3.63
N LYS A 174 -3.80 -15.22 -3.47
CA LYS A 174 -3.41 -16.42 -2.70
C LYS A 174 -2.13 -17.12 -3.18
N ASN A 175 -1.88 -17.14 -4.50
CA ASN A 175 -0.73 -17.78 -5.13
C ASN A 175 0.44 -16.82 -5.39
N HIS A 176 0.26 -15.51 -5.25
CA HIS A 176 1.33 -14.50 -5.34
C HIS A 176 1.35 -13.63 -4.07
N TYR A 177 1.28 -14.25 -2.90
CA TYR A 177 1.03 -13.54 -1.64
C TYR A 177 2.29 -12.90 -1.04
N HIS A 178 2.48 -11.61 -1.30
CA HIS A 178 3.55 -10.74 -0.81
C HIS A 178 2.99 -9.47 -0.13
N PRO A 179 2.20 -9.61 0.96
CA PRO A 179 1.67 -8.46 1.66
C PRO A 179 2.81 -7.60 2.25
N PRO A 180 2.68 -6.27 2.30
CA PRO A 180 1.46 -5.49 2.10
C PRO A 180 1.18 -5.07 0.64
N GLY A 181 1.99 -5.47 -0.34
CA GLY A 181 1.81 -5.03 -1.74
C GLY A 181 2.16 -3.55 -2.01
N ILE A 182 2.48 -2.75 -0.98
CA ILE A 182 2.89 -1.34 -1.12
C ILE A 182 4.19 -1.25 -1.94
N ILE A 183 4.16 -0.44 -2.99
CA ILE A 183 5.32 -0.11 -3.81
C ILE A 183 6.07 1.07 -3.19
N MET A 184 7.37 0.88 -2.99
CA MET A 184 8.25 1.95 -2.52
C MET A 184 8.28 3.10 -3.53
N GLY A 185 8.05 4.32 -3.06
CA GLY A 185 8.08 5.52 -3.90
C GLY A 185 9.49 6.06 -4.14
N ASN A 186 9.56 7.14 -4.91
CA ASN A 186 10.80 7.85 -5.20
C ASN A 186 11.54 8.25 -3.92
N ASN A 187 12.87 8.28 -3.97
CA ASN A 187 13.73 8.54 -2.81
C ASN A 187 13.45 7.61 -1.62
N ARG A 188 13.00 6.38 -1.90
CA ARG A 188 12.69 5.36 -0.89
C ARG A 188 11.53 5.73 0.04
N LYS A 189 10.62 6.60 -0.40
CA LYS A 189 9.42 6.92 0.37
C LYS A 189 8.62 5.65 0.65
N TYR A 190 8.19 5.51 1.91
CA TYR A 190 7.47 4.33 2.41
C TYR A 190 8.23 3.00 2.33
N LEU A 191 9.56 3.03 2.25
CA LEU A 191 10.37 1.82 2.19
C LEU A 191 10.02 0.80 3.28
N GLU A 192 9.93 1.23 4.54
CA GLU A 192 9.62 0.34 5.68
C GLU A 192 8.22 -0.29 5.62
N TYR A 193 7.32 0.28 4.82
CA TYR A 193 5.98 -0.22 4.61
C TYR A 193 5.85 -1.01 3.29
N SER A 194 6.92 -1.15 2.51
CA SER A 194 6.88 -1.78 1.19
C SER A 194 6.93 -3.32 1.24
N TYR A 195 6.50 -3.96 0.15
CA TYR A 195 6.61 -5.42 0.00
C TYR A 195 8.08 -5.89 0.03
N LEU A 196 9.02 -5.13 -0.54
CA LEU A 196 10.46 -5.47 -0.53
C LEU A 196 11.03 -5.50 0.89
N TYR A 197 10.64 -4.53 1.72
CA TYR A 197 11.07 -4.52 3.11
C TYR A 197 10.47 -5.69 3.90
N GLN A 198 9.20 -6.03 3.64
CA GLN A 198 8.61 -7.22 4.25
C GLN A 198 9.31 -8.51 3.83
N MET A 199 9.67 -8.67 2.55
CA MET A 199 10.44 -9.82 2.07
C MET A 199 11.79 -9.94 2.77
N TYR A 200 12.46 -8.82 3.02
CA TYR A 200 13.69 -8.78 3.78
C TYR A 200 13.49 -9.24 5.23
N LEU A 201 12.47 -8.74 5.93
CA LEU A 201 12.16 -9.18 7.29
C LEU A 201 11.80 -10.67 7.36
N ASP A 202 11.02 -11.15 6.40
CA ASP A 202 10.65 -12.57 6.30
C ASP A 202 11.87 -13.45 6.05
N TYR A 203 12.81 -13.00 5.21
CA TYR A 203 14.08 -13.69 4.99
C TYR A 203 14.89 -13.78 6.28
N LEU A 204 15.06 -12.66 6.99
CA LEU A 204 15.78 -12.65 8.25
C LEU A 204 15.14 -13.62 9.27
N ASN A 205 13.82 -13.56 9.44
CA ASN A 205 13.11 -14.44 10.37
C ASN A 205 13.25 -15.93 10.01
N LYS A 206 13.22 -16.25 8.71
CA LYS A 206 13.34 -17.63 8.24
C LYS A 206 14.74 -18.21 8.46
N TYR A 207 15.79 -17.40 8.32
CA TYR A 207 17.18 -17.89 8.28
C TYR A 207 18.01 -17.48 9.50
N SER A 208 17.50 -16.68 10.43
CA SER A 208 18.22 -16.17 11.61
C SER A 208 18.77 -17.27 12.53
N ASN A 209 18.10 -18.43 12.57
CA ASN A 209 18.46 -19.54 13.46
C ASN A 209 19.31 -20.63 12.75
N GLY A 210 19.72 -20.41 11.50
CA GLY A 210 20.53 -21.34 10.72
C GLY A 210 21.95 -20.84 10.47
N ASN A 211 22.77 -21.69 9.84
CA ASN A 211 24.14 -21.33 9.45
C ASN A 211 24.20 -20.54 8.13
N TYR A 212 23.21 -19.69 7.88
CA TYR A 212 23.12 -18.89 6.66
C TYR A 212 23.87 -17.58 6.84
N ILE A 213 24.54 -17.13 5.78
CA ILE A 213 25.08 -15.77 5.71
C ILE A 213 23.90 -14.85 5.49
N LEU A 214 23.58 -14.05 6.50
CA LEU A 214 22.49 -13.08 6.43
C LEU A 214 22.91 -11.82 5.64
N PRO A 215 21.99 -11.19 4.91
CA PRO A 215 22.23 -9.89 4.30
C PRO A 215 22.58 -8.84 5.36
N LYS A 216 23.57 -8.00 5.07
CA LYS A 216 24.04 -6.94 5.98
C LYS A 216 22.99 -5.86 6.25
N ASN A 217 22.15 -5.60 5.25
CA ASN A 217 21.06 -4.63 5.28
C ASN A 217 20.11 -4.93 4.10
N LEU A 218 19.06 -4.12 3.95
CA LEU A 218 18.11 -4.25 2.85
C LEU A 218 18.78 -4.15 1.47
N ASP A 219 19.74 -3.25 1.27
CA ASP A 219 20.38 -3.08 -0.05
C ASP A 219 21.18 -4.31 -0.45
N ASP A 220 21.87 -4.92 0.51
CA ASP A 220 22.57 -6.20 0.32
C ASP A 220 21.59 -7.32 -0.02
N PHE A 221 20.44 -7.37 0.66
CA PHE A 221 19.37 -8.31 0.35
C PHE A 221 18.83 -8.15 -1.08
N ILE A 222 18.45 -6.93 -1.47
CA ILE A 222 17.86 -6.65 -2.78
C ILE A 222 18.85 -6.96 -3.92
N ARG A 223 20.15 -6.73 -3.72
CA ARG A 223 21.20 -6.94 -4.74
C ARG A 223 21.72 -8.36 -4.85
N HIS A 224 21.67 -9.16 -3.78
CA HIS A 224 22.36 -10.46 -3.77
C HIS A 224 21.48 -11.65 -3.41
N TYR A 225 20.32 -11.41 -2.81
CA TYR A 225 19.45 -12.47 -2.30
C TYR A 225 18.13 -12.60 -3.07
N LEU A 226 17.77 -11.60 -3.87
CA LEU A 226 16.67 -11.69 -4.83
C LEU A 226 17.15 -12.26 -6.16
N ASN A 227 16.28 -13.00 -6.84
CA ASN A 227 16.55 -13.54 -8.17
C ASN A 227 15.40 -13.17 -9.13
N PRO A 228 15.64 -12.30 -10.12
CA PRO A 228 16.91 -11.62 -10.39
C PRO A 228 17.28 -10.59 -9.31
N PRO A 229 18.57 -10.26 -9.15
CA PRO A 229 19.03 -9.09 -8.41
C PRO A 229 18.34 -7.81 -8.88
N ILE A 230 17.98 -6.95 -7.93
CA ILE A 230 17.38 -5.66 -8.21
C ILE A 230 18.42 -4.57 -7.92
N ASP A 231 18.61 -3.66 -8.87
CA ASP A 231 19.47 -2.48 -8.72
C ASP A 231 18.65 -1.19 -8.57
N ASP A 232 19.32 -0.07 -8.32
CA ASP A 232 18.64 1.22 -8.14
C ASP A 232 17.95 1.69 -9.43
N ASN A 233 18.45 1.30 -10.61
CA ASN A 233 17.81 1.64 -11.88
C ASN A 233 16.43 0.96 -12.00
N TYR A 234 16.37 -0.32 -11.64
CA TYR A 234 15.12 -1.06 -11.59
C TYR A 234 14.16 -0.47 -10.56
N LEU A 235 14.63 -0.17 -9.34
CA LEU A 235 13.78 0.44 -8.30
C LEU A 235 13.20 1.79 -8.73
N ASN A 236 14.01 2.62 -9.39
CA ASN A 236 13.56 3.91 -9.92
C ASN A 236 12.55 3.72 -11.06
N ALA A 237 12.79 2.76 -11.96
CA ALA A 237 11.85 2.43 -13.04
C ALA A 237 10.52 1.92 -12.46
N LEU A 238 10.57 1.07 -11.44
CA LEU A 238 9.39 0.52 -10.76
C LEU A 238 8.57 1.64 -10.11
N SER A 239 9.22 2.49 -9.30
CA SER A 239 8.55 3.64 -8.70
C SER A 239 7.97 4.59 -9.76
N SER A 240 8.74 4.90 -10.81
CA SER A 240 8.25 5.74 -11.91
C SER A 240 7.03 5.12 -12.59
N TYR A 241 6.98 3.81 -12.75
CA TYR A 241 5.87 3.11 -13.39
C TYR A 241 4.60 3.15 -12.52
N TYR A 242 4.69 2.72 -11.26
CA TYR A 242 3.53 2.59 -10.37
C TYR A 242 2.96 3.93 -9.90
N TYR A 243 3.78 4.97 -9.82
CA TYR A 243 3.34 6.30 -9.41
C TYR A 243 3.01 7.23 -10.59
N ASN A 244 3.21 6.80 -11.84
CA ASN A 244 2.82 7.55 -13.04
C ASN A 244 2.04 6.64 -14.01
N PRO A 245 0.83 6.20 -13.65
CA PRO A 245 0.00 5.41 -14.54
C PRO A 245 -0.35 6.17 -15.82
N SER A 246 -0.66 5.43 -16.89
CA SER A 246 -1.20 6.02 -18.11
C SER A 246 -2.62 6.55 -17.91
N LYS A 247 -3.39 5.92 -17.02
CA LYS A 247 -4.70 6.41 -16.59
C LYS A 247 -4.90 6.16 -15.11
N LEU A 248 -5.48 7.13 -14.44
CA LEU A 248 -5.94 7.02 -13.06
C LEU A 248 -7.45 7.21 -13.07
N CYS A 249 -8.18 6.15 -12.74
CA CYS A 249 -9.63 6.16 -12.69
C CYS A 249 -10.06 6.34 -11.24
N ASP A 250 -10.84 7.40 -10.98
CA ASP A 250 -11.75 7.42 -9.84
C ASP A 250 -12.73 6.26 -9.98
N THR A 251 -13.12 5.68 -8.86
CA THR A 251 -14.29 4.82 -8.80
C THR A 251 -15.57 5.61 -9.09
N PRO A 252 -16.56 5.00 -9.76
CA PRO A 252 -17.79 5.69 -10.12
C PRO A 252 -18.55 6.09 -8.85
N GLU A 253 -18.91 7.37 -8.75
CA GLU A 253 -19.77 7.89 -7.68
C GLU A 253 -21.07 7.08 -7.63
N GLU A 254 -21.52 6.72 -6.42
CA GLU A 254 -22.85 6.14 -6.25
C GLU A 254 -23.90 7.11 -6.79
N TYR A 255 -24.68 6.61 -7.73
CA TYR A 255 -25.89 7.28 -8.16
C TYR A 255 -27.06 6.74 -7.33
N VAL A 256 -27.82 7.65 -6.74
CA VAL A 256 -29.11 7.33 -6.11
C VAL A 256 -30.24 7.58 -7.10
N LEU A 257 -31.37 6.91 -6.88
CA LEU A 257 -32.58 7.15 -7.67
C LEU A 257 -33.00 8.62 -7.47
N GLY A 258 -32.97 9.41 -8.54
CA GLY A 258 -33.38 10.82 -8.53
C GLY A 258 -34.81 11.01 -9.00
N GLU A 259 -35.11 12.19 -9.56
CA GLU A 259 -36.46 12.53 -10.00
C GLU A 259 -36.91 11.74 -11.24
N LYS A 260 -38.18 11.37 -11.27
CA LYS A 260 -38.80 10.69 -12.41
C LYS A 260 -39.48 11.74 -13.30
N HIS A 261 -38.96 11.97 -14.51
CA HIS A 261 -39.65 12.78 -15.51
C HIS A 261 -40.36 11.89 -16.53
N GLY A 262 -41.68 11.75 -16.36
CA GLY A 262 -42.49 10.84 -17.19
C GLY A 262 -42.14 9.37 -16.93
N ASN A 263 -41.72 8.65 -17.97
CA ASN A 263 -41.32 7.23 -17.88
C ASN A 263 -39.81 7.02 -17.71
N VAL A 264 -39.03 8.11 -17.67
CA VAL A 264 -37.56 8.04 -17.57
C VAL A 264 -37.16 8.28 -16.11
N ILE A 265 -36.37 7.35 -15.58
CA ILE A 265 -35.77 7.45 -14.24
C ILE A 265 -34.44 8.19 -14.41
N TYR A 266 -34.29 9.32 -13.72
CA TYR A 266 -33.01 10.02 -13.68
C TYR A 266 -32.28 9.59 -12.42
N TYR A 267 -30.99 9.34 -12.57
CA TYR A 267 -30.08 9.01 -11.50
C TYR A 267 -29.25 10.25 -11.19
N VAL A 268 -29.13 10.61 -9.91
CA VAL A 268 -28.36 11.78 -9.48
C VAL A 268 -27.20 11.33 -8.61
N PRO A 269 -26.02 11.97 -8.73
CA PRO A 269 -24.90 11.71 -7.81
C PRO A 269 -25.35 11.93 -6.37
N ILE A 270 -24.93 11.09 -5.43
CA ILE A 270 -25.30 11.22 -4.02
C ILE A 270 -24.91 12.59 -3.42
N SER A 271 -23.84 13.20 -3.94
CA SER A 271 -23.37 14.54 -3.59
C SER A 271 -24.32 15.67 -4.03
N GLN A 272 -25.19 15.40 -5.00
CA GLN A 272 -26.21 16.31 -5.53
C GLN A 272 -27.62 15.93 -5.09
N PHE A 273 -27.76 14.85 -4.32
CA PHE A 273 -29.03 14.41 -3.79
C PHE A 273 -29.44 15.29 -2.61
N ASP A 274 -30.39 16.19 -2.86
CA ASP A 274 -31.06 16.96 -1.83
C ASP A 274 -32.01 16.05 -1.03
N TRP A 275 -31.41 15.29 -0.12
CA TRP A 275 -32.11 14.33 0.73
C TRP A 275 -33.21 14.99 1.55
N TRP A 276 -33.07 16.27 1.90
CA TRP A 276 -34.09 17.02 2.63
C TRP A 276 -35.31 17.23 1.74
N ASN A 277 -35.14 17.67 0.49
CA ASN A 277 -36.24 18.01 -0.40
C ASN A 277 -36.81 16.85 -1.24
N HIS A 278 -36.29 15.63 -1.10
CA HIS A 278 -36.78 14.48 -1.86
C HIS A 278 -38.25 14.11 -1.52
N PRO A 279 -39.13 13.87 -2.52
CA PRO A 279 -40.55 13.57 -2.31
C PRO A 279 -40.83 12.37 -1.39
N GLU A 280 -39.96 11.36 -1.41
CA GLU A 280 -40.12 10.17 -0.55
C GLU A 280 -39.82 10.46 0.93
N ASN A 281 -39.06 11.53 1.22
CA ASN A 281 -38.69 11.92 2.57
C ASN A 281 -39.68 12.92 3.20
N LYS A 282 -40.81 13.19 2.52
CA LYS A 282 -41.87 14.08 3.02
C LYS A 282 -42.37 13.67 4.41
N HIS A 283 -42.53 12.37 4.65
CA HIS A 283 -42.96 11.84 5.96
C HIS A 283 -41.93 12.10 7.08
N ILE A 284 -40.64 12.17 6.75
CA ILE A 284 -39.58 12.49 7.71
C ILE A 284 -39.61 13.98 8.07
N LYS A 285 -39.84 14.87 7.09
CA LYS A 285 -40.01 16.31 7.33
C LYS A 285 -41.21 16.63 8.20
N GLU A 286 -42.33 15.97 7.97
CA GLU A 286 -43.55 16.12 8.78
C GLU A 286 -43.32 15.74 10.26
N LEU A 287 -42.33 14.89 10.58
CA LEU A 287 -41.95 14.60 11.96
C LEU A 287 -41.16 15.73 12.64
N PHE A 288 -40.47 16.57 11.87
CA PHE A 288 -39.71 17.73 12.38
C PHE A 288 -40.52 19.03 12.38
N GLU A 289 -41.57 19.14 11.57
CA GLU A 289 -42.46 20.32 11.50
C GLU A 289 -43.61 20.28 12.52
N ASN A 290 -43.89 19.12 13.11
CA ASN A 290 -44.96 18.92 14.11
C ASN A 290 -44.43 18.83 15.57
N ASN A 291 -43.19 19.24 15.82
CA ASN A 291 -42.61 19.48 17.15
C ASN A 291 -42.23 20.96 17.29
#